data_AF-A0A9E2DLB2-F1
#
_entry.id   AF-A0A9E2DLB2-F1
#
_cell.length_a   1.000
_cell.length_b   1.000
_cell.length_c   1.000
_cell.angle_alpha   90.00
_cell.angle_beta   90.00
_cell.angle_gamma   90.00
#
_symmetry.space_group_name_H-M   'P 1'
#
loop_
_entity.id
_entity.type
_entity.pdbx_description
1 polymer ?
#
loop_
_entity_poly.entity_id
_entity_poly.type
_entity_poly.pdbx_seq_one_letter_code
_entity_poly.pdbx_strand_id
1 'polypeptide(L)'
;GLFRKFKVDYSVIPWATFCSPEVARVGLNEQDARAQEIPYEVSTYNVADLDRAITDEEAHGLVKVLTVPGKDKILGVTIAAEHAGELIGEFTLAMKHEIGLNKILGTIHIYPTFMEMNKFAASEWRKSHKPEWALVIAEKFHRWRRGKPAKGIARET
;
A
#
# COMPACT_ATOMS: atom_id res chain seq x y z
N GLY A 1 16.53 17.40 -30.99
CA GLY A 1 16.22 17.04 -32.39
C GLY A 1 17.40 16.61 -33.22
N LEU A 2 18.64 17.09 -33.01
CA LEU A 2 19.81 16.58 -33.78
C LEU A 2 20.94 15.92 -32.95
N PHE A 3 21.11 16.25 -31.66
CA PHE A 3 22.28 15.79 -30.88
C PHE A 3 21.97 15.15 -29.52
N ARG A 4 20.69 15.08 -29.10
CA ARG A 4 20.30 14.50 -27.81
C ARG A 4 19.13 13.54 -28.02
N LYS A 5 19.38 12.24 -27.84
CA LYS A 5 18.32 11.23 -27.64
C LYS A 5 17.96 11.22 -26.16
N PHE A 6 16.71 11.49 -25.84
CA PHE A 6 16.17 11.28 -24.50
C PHE A 6 15.72 9.82 -24.43
N LYS A 7 16.29 9.04 -23.49
CA LYS A 7 15.83 7.69 -23.23
C LYS A 7 14.46 7.79 -22.55
N VAL A 8 13.43 7.23 -23.19
CA VAL A 8 12.10 7.16 -22.60
C VAL A 8 12.08 6.00 -21.61
N ASP A 9 11.59 6.26 -20.41
CA ASP A 9 11.38 5.25 -19.37
C ASP A 9 9.95 4.73 -19.46
N TYR A 10 9.82 3.50 -19.94
CA TYR A 10 8.52 2.82 -20.12
C TYR A 10 8.08 2.07 -18.86
N SER A 11 8.87 2.04 -17.79
CA SER A 11 8.56 1.26 -16.58
C SER A 11 7.41 1.86 -15.74
N VAL A 12 7.05 3.12 -15.98
CA VAL A 12 6.06 3.87 -15.19
C VAL A 12 4.94 4.45 -16.07
N ILE A 13 4.54 3.72 -17.12
CA ILE A 13 3.40 4.13 -17.95
C ILE A 13 2.11 3.59 -17.33
N PRO A 14 1.18 4.46 -16.88
CA PRO A 14 -0.11 4.02 -16.39
C PRO A 14 -1.04 3.67 -17.55
N TRP A 15 -1.99 2.78 -17.26
CA TRP A 15 -3.10 2.45 -18.14
C TRP A 15 -4.35 2.15 -17.30
N ALA A 16 -5.52 2.44 -17.86
CA ALA A 16 -6.81 2.10 -17.26
C ALA A 16 -7.79 1.58 -18.31
N THR A 17 -8.64 0.65 -17.91
CA THR A 17 -9.89 0.28 -18.60
C THR A 17 -11.06 0.79 -17.80
N PHE A 18 -11.90 1.60 -18.45
CA PHE A 18 -13.10 2.19 -17.89
C PHE A 18 -14.31 1.23 -17.99
N CYS A 19 -14.13 0.02 -17.47
CA CYS A 19 -15.23 -0.89 -17.17
C CYS A 19 -15.81 -0.57 -15.77
N SER A 20 -16.81 -1.33 -15.32
CA SER A 20 -17.40 -1.17 -13.99
C SER A 20 -17.20 -2.47 -13.18
N PRO A 21 -16.40 -2.44 -12.09
CA PRO A 21 -15.53 -1.34 -11.65
C PRO A 21 -14.34 -1.12 -12.60
N GLU A 22 -13.70 0.04 -12.54
CA GLU A 22 -12.53 0.36 -13.36
C GLU A 22 -11.34 -0.53 -13.00
N VAL A 23 -10.45 -0.77 -13.96
CA VAL A 23 -9.16 -1.45 -13.71
C VAL A 23 -8.03 -0.56 -14.18
N ALA A 24 -7.16 -0.13 -13.26
CA ALA A 24 -6.00 0.69 -13.55
C ALA A 24 -4.71 0.02 -13.08
N ARG A 25 -3.61 0.30 -13.79
CA ARG A 25 -2.31 -0.31 -13.52
C ARG A 25 -1.16 0.61 -13.90
N VAL A 26 -0.07 0.51 -13.15
CA VAL A 26 1.25 1.05 -13.50
C VAL A 26 2.35 0.07 -13.07
N GLY A 27 3.43 -0.05 -13.84
CA GLY A 27 4.54 -0.96 -13.51
C GLY A 27 4.20 -2.45 -13.61
N LEU A 28 4.90 -3.28 -12.84
CA LEU A 28 4.78 -4.74 -12.88
C LEU A 28 3.51 -5.25 -12.16
N ASN A 29 2.91 -6.31 -12.71
CA ASN A 29 1.99 -7.17 -11.98
C ASN A 29 2.71 -8.48 -11.63
N GLU A 30 2.02 -9.37 -10.93
CA GLU A 30 2.57 -10.66 -10.50
C GLU A 30 3.00 -11.55 -11.68
N GLN A 31 2.28 -11.52 -12.80
CA GLN A 31 2.59 -12.33 -13.98
C GLN A 31 3.89 -11.86 -14.64
N ASP A 32 4.04 -10.55 -14.83
CA ASP A 32 5.23 -9.92 -15.40
C ASP A 32 6.43 -10.10 -14.48
N ALA A 33 6.25 -9.94 -13.17
CA ALA A 33 7.32 -10.15 -12.19
C ALA A 33 7.80 -11.61 -12.18
N ARG A 34 6.88 -12.58 -12.28
CA ARG A 34 7.24 -14.00 -12.42
C ARG A 34 7.95 -14.29 -13.75
N ALA A 35 7.45 -13.75 -14.86
CA ALA A 35 8.04 -13.95 -16.18
C ALA A 35 9.46 -13.34 -16.30
N GLN A 36 9.71 -12.25 -15.57
CA GLN A 36 11.01 -11.57 -15.52
C GLN A 36 11.91 -12.07 -14.37
N GLU A 37 11.45 -13.05 -13.58
CA GLU A 37 12.16 -13.57 -12.40
C GLU A 37 12.54 -12.48 -11.37
N ILE A 38 11.71 -11.44 -11.26
CA ILE A 38 11.92 -10.33 -10.32
C ILE A 38 11.30 -10.71 -8.97
N PRO A 39 12.07 -10.76 -7.87
CA PRO A 39 11.52 -11.00 -6.54
C PRO A 39 10.58 -9.88 -6.12
N TYR A 40 9.42 -10.23 -5.57
CA TYR A 40 8.41 -9.26 -5.13
C TYR A 40 7.65 -9.76 -3.89
N GLU A 41 7.11 -8.81 -3.15
CA GLU A 41 6.07 -9.02 -2.14
C GLU A 41 4.77 -8.37 -2.63
N VAL A 42 3.62 -8.86 -2.19
CA VAL A 42 2.31 -8.30 -2.52
C VAL A 42 1.62 -7.82 -1.26
N SER A 43 1.18 -6.56 -1.27
CA SER A 43 0.22 -6.03 -0.30
C SER A 43 -1.11 -5.83 -1.00
N THR A 44 -2.20 -6.31 -0.39
CA THR A 44 -3.56 -6.18 -0.94
C THR A 44 -4.44 -5.48 0.08
N TYR A 45 -5.09 -4.40 -0.34
CA TYR A 45 -6.16 -3.75 0.42
C TYR A 45 -7.50 -4.05 -0.25
N ASN A 46 -8.49 -4.43 0.56
CA ASN A 46 -9.87 -4.69 0.11
C ASN A 46 -10.71 -3.43 0.34
N VAL A 47 -11.45 -3.01 -0.69
CA VAL A 47 -12.27 -1.79 -0.67
C VAL A 47 -13.50 -1.91 0.22
N ALA A 48 -13.89 -3.13 0.60
CA ALA A 48 -15.03 -3.40 1.47
C ALA A 48 -15.00 -2.65 2.82
N ASP A 49 -13.82 -2.28 3.31
CA ASP A 49 -13.62 -1.57 4.57
C ASP A 49 -13.49 -0.04 4.40
N LEU A 50 -13.70 0.49 3.18
CA LEU A 50 -13.55 1.92 2.91
C LEU A 50 -14.86 2.68 3.11
N ASP A 51 -14.91 3.60 4.09
CA ASP A 51 -16.11 4.37 4.43
C ASP A 51 -16.72 5.11 3.24
N ARG A 52 -15.89 5.72 2.37
CA ARG A 52 -16.39 6.40 1.16
C ARG A 52 -17.07 5.42 0.21
N ALA A 53 -16.47 4.25 -0.02
CA ALA A 53 -17.02 3.23 -0.90
C ALA A 53 -18.32 2.65 -0.32
N ILE A 54 -18.39 2.44 0.99
CA ILE A 54 -19.62 2.00 1.68
C ILE A 54 -20.73 3.05 1.50
N THR A 55 -20.39 4.33 1.68
CA THR A 55 -21.35 5.44 1.53
C THR A 55 -21.92 5.52 0.13
N ASP A 56 -21.12 5.21 -0.88
CA ASP A 56 -21.50 5.27 -2.29
C ASP A 56 -22.02 3.93 -2.84
N GLU A 57 -22.20 2.90 -1.99
CA GLU A 57 -22.60 1.54 -2.38
C GLU A 57 -21.62 0.81 -3.34
N GLU A 58 -20.37 1.29 -3.41
CA GLU A 58 -19.28 0.79 -4.27
C GLU A 58 -18.19 0.03 -3.46
N ALA A 59 -18.57 -0.59 -2.34
CA ALA A 59 -17.66 -1.26 -1.40
C ALA A 59 -17.15 -2.63 -1.90
N HIS A 60 -16.65 -2.68 -3.14
CA HIS A 60 -16.11 -3.87 -3.76
C HIS A 60 -14.86 -3.54 -4.57
N GLY A 61 -13.99 -4.54 -4.72
CA GLY A 61 -12.72 -4.37 -5.44
C GLY A 61 -11.50 -4.41 -4.52
N LEU A 62 -10.34 -4.02 -5.08
CA LEU A 62 -9.06 -4.12 -4.40
C LEU A 62 -7.99 -3.16 -4.94
N VAL A 63 -6.97 -2.93 -4.11
CA VAL A 63 -5.68 -2.36 -4.50
C VAL A 63 -4.59 -3.39 -4.21
N LYS A 64 -3.79 -3.73 -5.22
CA LYS A 64 -2.61 -4.57 -5.11
C LYS A 64 -1.35 -3.75 -5.39
N VAL A 65 -0.39 -3.80 -4.47
CA VAL A 65 0.92 -3.18 -4.63
C VAL A 65 2.00 -4.24 -4.56
N LEU A 66 2.87 -4.26 -5.57
CA LEU A 66 4.10 -5.05 -5.58
C LEU A 66 5.25 -4.22 -5.05
N THR A 67 6.03 -4.76 -4.12
CA THR A 67 7.24 -4.11 -3.58
C THR A 67 8.47 -5.01 -3.68
N VAL A 68 9.65 -4.39 -3.67
CA VAL A 68 10.91 -5.13 -3.46
C VAL A 68 10.89 -5.78 -2.07
N PRO A 69 11.27 -7.06 -1.91
CA PRO A 69 11.21 -7.71 -0.61
C PRO A 69 11.96 -6.96 0.50
N GLY A 70 11.29 -6.77 1.64
CA GLY A 70 11.80 -6.04 2.80
C GLY A 70 12.03 -4.54 2.60
N LYS A 71 11.58 -3.95 1.48
CA LYS A 71 11.70 -2.51 1.18
C LYS A 71 10.36 -1.95 0.75
N ASP A 72 10.14 -0.66 0.97
CA ASP A 72 8.91 0.02 0.57
C ASP A 72 8.94 0.54 -0.88
N LYS A 73 9.93 0.11 -1.68
CA LYS A 73 10.08 0.48 -3.10
C LYS A 73 9.03 -0.26 -3.93
N ILE A 74 8.17 0.52 -4.60
CA ILE A 74 7.09 0.04 -5.44
C ILE A 74 7.64 -0.47 -6.78
N LEU A 75 7.22 -1.66 -7.17
CA LEU A 75 7.52 -2.30 -8.47
C LEU A 75 6.34 -2.18 -9.44
N GLY A 76 5.12 -2.10 -8.91
CA GLY A 76 3.92 -1.85 -9.68
C GLY A 76 2.67 -1.92 -8.83
N VAL A 77 1.58 -1.43 -9.39
CA VAL A 77 0.27 -1.34 -8.72
C VAL A 77 -0.82 -1.74 -9.69
N THR A 78 -1.82 -2.45 -9.18
CA THR A 78 -3.09 -2.71 -9.87
C THR A 78 -4.24 -2.33 -8.95
N ILE A 79 -5.15 -1.50 -9.44
CA ILE A 79 -6.37 -1.10 -8.75
C ILE A 79 -7.54 -1.64 -9.58
N ALA A 80 -8.47 -2.33 -8.93
CA ALA A 80 -9.73 -2.73 -9.51
C ALA A 80 -10.84 -2.27 -8.57
N ALA A 81 -11.36 -1.06 -8.78
CA ALA A 81 -12.29 -0.36 -7.89
C ALA A 81 -12.89 0.86 -8.60
N GLU A 82 -13.90 1.49 -7.99
CA GLU A 82 -14.41 2.77 -8.45
C GLU A 82 -13.29 3.84 -8.48
N HIS A 83 -13.27 4.64 -9.55
CA HIS A 83 -12.24 5.66 -9.82
C HIS A 83 -10.78 5.16 -9.92
N ALA A 84 -10.54 3.89 -10.20
CA ALA A 84 -9.18 3.34 -10.32
C ALA A 84 -8.25 4.15 -11.23
N GLY A 85 -8.77 4.66 -12.36
CA GLY A 85 -8.03 5.45 -13.34
C GLY A 85 -7.50 6.79 -12.81
N GLU A 86 -8.20 7.41 -11.87
CA GLU A 86 -7.76 8.65 -11.21
C GLU A 86 -6.73 8.32 -10.10
N LEU A 87 -6.99 7.27 -9.34
CA LEU A 87 -6.21 6.90 -8.15
C LEU A 87 -4.82 6.34 -8.49
N ILE A 88 -4.66 5.74 -9.67
CA ILE A 88 -3.36 5.24 -10.16
C ILE A 88 -2.33 6.36 -10.37
N GLY A 89 -2.79 7.62 -10.50
CA GLY A 89 -1.95 8.79 -10.68
C GLY A 89 -0.95 9.01 -9.55
N GLU A 90 -1.36 8.81 -8.29
CA GLU A 90 -0.46 8.96 -7.14
C GLU A 90 0.67 7.92 -7.19
N PHE A 91 0.35 6.66 -7.49
CA PHE A 91 1.36 5.61 -7.61
C PHE A 91 2.29 5.83 -8.81
N THR A 92 1.76 6.36 -9.91
CA THR A 92 2.57 6.76 -11.07
C THR A 92 3.60 7.82 -10.68
N LEU A 93 3.16 8.87 -9.98
CA LEU A 93 4.05 9.90 -9.45
C LEU A 93 5.06 9.31 -8.47
N ALA A 94 4.60 8.45 -7.56
CA ALA A 94 5.44 7.86 -6.54
C ALA A 94 6.56 6.99 -7.15
N MET A 95 6.21 6.12 -8.10
CA MET A 95 7.18 5.30 -8.83
C MET A 95 8.15 6.17 -9.65
N LYS A 96 7.67 7.23 -10.31
CA LYS A 96 8.50 8.14 -11.10
C LYS A 96 9.57 8.84 -10.26
N HIS A 97 9.26 9.15 -9.01
CA HIS A 97 10.12 9.88 -8.08
C HIS A 97 10.70 9.01 -6.96
N GLU A 98 10.62 7.69 -7.08
CA GLU A 98 11.12 6.71 -6.10
C GLU A 98 10.62 6.98 -4.67
N ILE A 99 9.36 7.40 -4.55
CA ILE A 99 8.64 7.58 -3.28
C ILE A 99 8.10 6.20 -2.86
N GLY A 100 8.59 5.70 -1.72
CA GLY A 100 8.14 4.43 -1.17
C GLY A 100 6.82 4.51 -0.37
N LEU A 101 6.25 3.35 -0.06
CA LEU A 101 4.97 3.25 0.64
C LEU A 101 4.93 3.93 2.01
N ASN A 102 6.05 4.03 2.74
CA ASN A 102 6.03 4.74 4.02
C ASN A 102 5.70 6.22 3.86
N LYS A 103 6.12 6.84 2.74
CA LYS A 103 5.82 8.25 2.46
C LYS A 103 4.36 8.43 2.06
N ILE A 104 3.80 7.53 1.25
CA ILE A 104 2.36 7.52 0.94
C ILE A 104 1.54 7.38 2.23
N LEU A 105 1.89 6.42 3.08
CA LEU A 105 1.24 6.21 4.37
C LEU A 105 1.34 7.43 5.30
N GLY A 106 2.47 8.13 5.28
CA GLY A 106 2.71 9.34 6.08
C GLY A 106 2.02 10.60 5.57
N THR A 107 1.52 10.59 4.34
CA THR A 107 0.80 11.73 3.75
C THR A 107 -0.62 11.82 4.32
N ILE A 108 -1.05 13.05 4.62
CA ILE A 108 -2.44 13.32 5.03
C ILE A 108 -3.34 13.20 3.80
N HIS A 109 -4.14 12.14 3.79
CA HIS A 109 -5.22 11.94 2.82
C HIS A 109 -6.52 12.52 3.38
N ILE A 110 -7.31 13.15 2.51
CA ILE A 110 -8.62 13.70 2.90
C ILE A 110 -9.57 12.55 3.21
N TYR A 111 -10.35 12.71 4.29
CA TYR A 111 -11.37 11.78 4.72
C TYR A 111 -12.78 12.40 4.61
N PRO A 112 -13.82 11.65 4.21
CA PRO A 112 -13.76 10.32 3.58
C PRO A 112 -13.57 10.44 2.05
N THR A 113 -12.56 9.80 1.47
CA THR A 113 -12.37 9.78 0.00
C THR A 113 -11.88 8.43 -0.52
N PHE A 114 -12.12 8.16 -1.81
CA PHE A 114 -11.51 7.00 -2.49
C PHE A 114 -9.99 7.05 -2.51
N MET A 115 -9.40 8.25 -2.35
CA MET A 115 -7.94 8.40 -2.29
C MET A 115 -7.31 7.66 -1.11
N GLU A 116 -8.08 7.46 -0.03
CA GLU A 116 -7.61 6.72 1.13
C GLU A 116 -7.30 5.24 0.83
N MET A 117 -7.80 4.68 -0.29
CA MET A 117 -7.42 3.33 -0.72
C MET A 117 -5.91 3.18 -0.88
N ASN A 118 -5.21 4.19 -1.42
CA ASN A 118 -3.76 4.14 -1.59
C ASN A 118 -3.03 4.20 -0.24
N LYS A 119 -3.50 5.04 0.68
CA LYS A 119 -3.01 5.10 2.06
C LYS A 119 -3.20 3.76 2.78
N PHE A 120 -4.36 3.13 2.65
CA PHE A 120 -4.63 1.85 3.30
C PHE A 120 -3.86 0.70 2.65
N ALA A 121 -3.65 0.69 1.34
CA ALA A 121 -2.73 -0.23 0.68
C ALA A 121 -1.30 -0.12 1.23
N ALA A 122 -0.82 1.11 1.45
CA ALA A 122 0.46 1.35 2.12
C ALA A 122 0.46 0.92 3.60
N SER A 123 -0.70 1.02 4.27
CA SER A 123 -0.88 0.52 5.64
C SER A 123 -0.76 -1.01 5.72
N GLU A 124 -1.33 -1.75 4.77
CA GLU A 124 -1.20 -3.21 4.71
C GLU A 124 0.26 -3.65 4.58
N TRP A 125 1.04 -2.98 3.74
CA TRP A 125 2.47 -3.19 3.68
C TRP A 125 3.16 -2.89 5.03
N ARG A 126 2.80 -1.78 5.69
CA ARG A 126 3.41 -1.41 6.98
C ARG A 126 3.06 -2.39 8.09
N LYS A 127 1.84 -2.95 8.11
CA LYS A 127 1.40 -3.95 9.09
C LYS A 127 2.22 -5.23 9.02
N SER A 128 2.62 -5.66 7.81
CA SER A 128 3.48 -6.84 7.60
C SER A 128 4.96 -6.58 7.90
N HIS A 129 5.39 -5.32 7.90
CA HIS A 129 6.79 -4.90 8.11
C HIS A 129 7.05 -4.23 9.47
N LYS A 130 6.11 -4.30 10.40
CA LYS A 130 6.28 -3.73 11.73
C LYS A 130 7.36 -4.51 12.51
N PRO A 131 8.30 -3.82 13.19
CA PRO A 131 9.24 -4.51 14.05
C PRO A 131 8.54 -5.08 15.28
N GLU A 132 8.55 -6.42 15.42
CA GLU A 132 7.92 -7.11 16.56
C GLU A 132 8.48 -6.66 17.92
N TRP A 133 9.77 -6.33 17.98
CA TRP A 133 10.38 -5.80 19.21
C TRP A 133 9.73 -4.48 19.67
N ALA A 134 9.25 -3.65 18.73
CA ALA A 134 8.62 -2.38 19.07
C ALA A 134 7.25 -2.59 19.71
N LEU A 135 6.52 -3.65 19.31
CA LEU A 135 5.26 -4.02 19.94
C LEU A 135 5.47 -4.45 21.39
N VAL A 136 6.53 -5.22 21.68
CA VAL A 136 6.88 -5.63 23.05
C VAL A 136 7.20 -4.41 23.92
N ILE A 137 7.96 -3.45 23.40
CA ILE A 137 8.27 -2.20 24.14
C ILE A 137 7.00 -1.37 24.36
N ALA A 138 6.18 -1.20 23.32
CA ALA A 138 4.92 -0.47 23.42
C ALA A 138 4.00 -1.11 24.46
N GLU A 139 3.89 -2.44 24.48
CA GLU A 139 3.10 -3.15 25.47
C GLU A 139 3.60 -2.93 26.90
N LYS A 140 4.93 -3.05 27.12
CA LYS A 140 5.54 -2.77 28.43
C LYS A 140 5.28 -1.34 28.88
N PHE A 141 5.45 -0.37 27.99
CA PHE A 141 5.19 1.03 28.26
C PHE A 141 3.71 1.29 28.59
N HIS A 142 2.77 0.74 27.81
CA HIS A 142 1.35 0.86 28.07
C HIS A 142 0.92 0.15 29.36
N ARG A 143 1.56 -0.98 29.71
CA ARG A 143 1.34 -1.68 30.98
C ARG A 143 1.79 -0.83 32.17
N TRP A 144 2.97 -0.23 32.08
CA TRP A 144 3.48 0.72 33.08
C TRP A 144 2.55 1.93 33.22
N ARG A 145 2.13 2.56 32.12
CA ARG A 145 1.20 3.71 32.14
C ARG A 145 -0.16 3.39 32.74
N ARG A 146 -0.66 2.16 32.61
CA ARG A 146 -1.94 1.71 33.18
C ARG A 146 -1.84 1.32 34.66
N GLY A 147 -0.66 1.38 35.28
CA GLY A 147 -0.47 1.02 36.68
C GLY A 147 -0.76 -0.44 37.03
N LYS A 148 -0.83 -1.35 36.03
CA LYS A 148 -1.10 -2.77 36.30
C LYS A 148 0.18 -3.44 36.83
N PRO A 149 0.20 -3.98 38.07
CA PRO A 149 1.35 -4.76 38.53
C PRO A 149 1.51 -6.00 37.64
N ALA A 150 2.77 -6.42 37.42
CA ALA A 150 3.03 -7.70 36.77
C ALA A 150 2.33 -8.80 37.58
N LYS A 151 1.58 -9.69 36.93
CA LYS A 151 1.00 -10.87 37.59
C LYS A 151 2.14 -11.59 38.31
N GLY A 152 2.16 -11.49 39.63
CA GLY A 152 3.08 -12.24 40.47
C GLY A 152 2.84 -13.71 40.24
N ILE A 153 3.92 -14.44 39.99
CA ILE A 153 3.93 -15.89 40.08
C ILE A 153 3.69 -16.21 41.55
N ALA A 154 2.45 -16.55 41.90
CA ALA A 154 2.17 -17.16 43.18
C ALA A 154 2.88 -18.52 43.18
N ARG A 155 3.96 -18.63 43.96
CA ARG A 155 4.48 -19.94 44.37
C ARG A 155 3.52 -20.44 45.44
N GLU A 156 2.80 -21.50 45.10
CA GLU A 156 2.05 -22.30 46.06
C GLU A 156 3.01 -22.83 47.14
N THR A 157 2.61 -22.66 48.39
CA THR A 157 3.07 -23.44 49.55
C THR A 157 1.85 -24.12 50.13
#